data_AF-A0A2N6A3T0-F1
#
_entry.id   AF-A0A2N6A3T0-F1
#
_cell.length_a   1.000
_cell.length_b   1.000
_cell.length_c   1.000
_cell.angle_alpha   90.00
_cell.angle_beta   90.00
_cell.angle_gamma   90.00
#
_symmetry.space_group_name_H-M   'P 1'
#
loop_
_entity.id
_entity.type
_entity.pdbx_description
1 polymer ?
#
loop_
_entity_poly.entity_id
_entity_poly.type
_entity_poly.pdbx_seq_one_letter_code
_entity_poly.pdbx_strand_id
1 'polypeptide(L)'
;MKQSKLFGKTKRDISQDEKSINSELLTKAGFIEKQMAGVYNYLPLGLRTYRKIENIIREEINAIEGQEIMMPVLQAKELWEQTGRWQEMEPIMYQFKDHHGSEVGLGTTHEEVVVDIVKKHLTSYKDLPIYLYQIQTKFRDEKRAKSGLLRGREFGMKDLYSFHTSEEDLDQYYQKAHDAYIKIFQRMGLEAF
;
A
#
# COMPACT_ATOMS: atom_id res chain seq x y z
N MET A 1 3.31 -27.65 -6.84
CA MET A 1 4.78 -27.54 -6.65
C MET A 1 5.20 -28.61 -5.65
N LYS A 2 6.20 -29.44 -5.96
CA LYS A 2 6.71 -30.44 -5.00
C LYS A 2 7.49 -29.71 -3.90
N GLN A 3 7.27 -30.08 -2.62
CA GLN A 3 7.94 -29.43 -1.49
C GLN A 3 9.47 -29.52 -1.58
N SER A 4 10.00 -30.62 -2.13
CA SER A 4 11.45 -30.79 -2.36
C SER A 4 12.08 -29.77 -3.31
N LYS A 5 11.26 -29.04 -4.08
CA LYS A 5 11.69 -27.97 -5.01
C LYS A 5 11.33 -26.57 -4.52
N LEU A 6 10.69 -26.43 -3.36
CA LEU A 6 10.32 -25.14 -2.80
C LEU A 6 11.55 -24.46 -2.18
N PHE A 7 11.79 -23.19 -2.54
CA PHE A 7 12.79 -22.36 -1.87
C PHE A 7 12.24 -21.86 -0.52
N GLY A 8 13.05 -22.00 0.53
CA GLY A 8 12.65 -21.75 1.91
C GLY A 8 12.41 -23.06 2.68
N LYS A 9 12.86 -23.08 3.94
CA LYS A 9 12.62 -24.18 4.89
C LYS A 9 12.07 -23.61 6.18
N THR A 10 11.34 -24.43 6.91
CA THR A 10 10.88 -24.09 8.26
C THR A 10 12.06 -23.97 9.20
N LYS A 11 12.03 -22.99 10.10
CA LYS A 11 13.02 -22.80 11.17
C LYS A 11 12.46 -23.30 12.49
N ARG A 12 13.26 -24.04 13.27
CA ARG A 12 12.90 -24.46 14.64
C ARG A 12 12.99 -23.28 15.60
N ASP A 13 14.10 -22.56 15.53
CA ASP A 13 14.43 -21.44 16.39
C ASP A 13 14.53 -20.15 15.56
N ILE A 14 14.12 -19.03 16.15
CA ILE A 14 14.26 -17.67 15.59
C ILE A 14 14.92 -16.76 16.62
N SER A 15 15.50 -15.63 16.19
CA SER A 15 16.08 -14.65 17.10
C SER A 15 15.03 -14.17 18.12
N GLN A 16 15.45 -14.00 19.38
CA GLN A 16 14.60 -13.49 20.47
C GLN A 16 14.17 -12.02 20.29
N ASP A 17 14.73 -11.32 19.31
CA ASP A 17 14.43 -9.91 19.06
C ASP A 17 13.01 -9.68 18.52
N GLU A 18 12.36 -10.71 17.96
CA GLU A 18 11.01 -10.61 17.42
C GLU A 18 9.95 -11.08 18.43
N LYS A 19 9.40 -10.12 19.19
CA LYS A 19 8.41 -10.40 20.26
C LYS A 19 6.96 -10.58 19.78
N SER A 20 6.68 -10.51 18.47
CA SER A 20 5.30 -10.56 17.98
C SER A 20 5.00 -11.89 17.30
N ILE A 21 3.89 -12.49 17.69
CA ILE A 21 3.45 -13.81 17.21
C ILE A 21 3.32 -13.90 15.69
N ASN A 22 2.87 -12.83 15.02
CA ASN A 22 2.75 -12.82 13.56
C ASN A 22 4.14 -12.95 12.89
N SER A 23 5.11 -12.20 13.38
CA SER A 23 6.48 -12.17 12.86
C SER A 23 7.16 -13.52 13.11
N GLU A 24 6.97 -14.06 14.31
CA GLU A 24 7.50 -15.36 14.69
C GLU A 24 6.98 -16.47 13.78
N LEU A 25 5.65 -16.57 13.61
CA LEU A 25 5.03 -17.62 12.80
C LEU A 25 5.41 -17.50 11.32
N LEU A 26 5.37 -16.29 10.75
CA LEU A 26 5.72 -16.07 9.35
C LEU A 26 7.20 -16.37 9.08
N THR A 27 8.10 -16.00 10.00
CA THR A 27 9.54 -16.30 9.88
C THR A 27 9.80 -17.80 10.04
N LYS A 28 9.21 -18.45 11.06
CA LYS A 28 9.36 -19.90 11.29
C LYS A 28 8.82 -20.74 10.13
N ALA A 29 7.70 -20.32 9.53
CA ALA A 29 7.11 -21.00 8.39
C ALA A 29 7.84 -20.74 7.06
N GLY A 30 8.85 -19.85 7.03
CA GLY A 30 9.56 -19.48 5.81
C GLY A 30 8.71 -18.66 4.83
N PHE A 31 7.81 -17.82 5.35
CA PHE A 31 7.00 -16.91 4.54
C PHE A 31 7.68 -15.58 4.32
N ILE A 32 8.40 -15.09 5.34
CA ILE A 32 9.14 -13.83 5.28
C ILE A 32 10.56 -14.01 5.82
N GLU A 33 11.43 -13.09 5.42
CA GLU A 33 12.77 -12.93 5.99
C GLU A 33 13.04 -11.44 6.21
N LYS A 34 13.37 -11.07 7.45
CA LYS A 34 13.71 -9.68 7.79
C LYS A 34 15.04 -9.29 7.18
N GLN A 35 15.04 -8.23 6.36
CA GLN A 35 16.26 -7.68 5.77
C GLN A 35 16.86 -6.60 6.71
N MET A 36 16.01 -5.71 7.22
CA MET A 36 16.36 -4.72 8.24
C MET A 36 15.12 -4.35 9.07
N ALA A 37 15.26 -3.44 10.04
CA ALA A 37 14.11 -2.99 10.84
C ALA A 37 12.97 -2.48 9.94
N GLY A 38 11.80 -3.12 10.02
CA GLY A 38 10.62 -2.75 9.25
C GLY A 38 10.65 -3.06 7.75
N VAL A 39 11.63 -3.81 7.25
CA VAL A 39 11.75 -4.17 5.83
C VAL A 39 11.94 -5.68 5.71
N TYR A 40 11.09 -6.32 4.91
CA TYR A 40 10.99 -7.78 4.85
C TYR A 40 10.96 -8.27 3.41
N ASN A 41 11.69 -9.36 3.16
CA ASN A 41 11.60 -10.16 1.96
C ASN A 41 10.38 -11.09 2.06
N TYR A 42 9.57 -11.18 1.00
CA TYR A 42 8.51 -12.17 0.88
C TYR A 42 9.05 -13.41 0.16
N LEU A 43 9.16 -14.52 0.87
CA LEU A 43 9.59 -15.81 0.33
C LEU A 43 8.43 -16.46 -0.48
N PRO A 44 8.66 -17.54 -1.25
CA PRO A 44 7.67 -18.03 -2.21
C PRO A 44 6.27 -18.30 -1.65
N LEU A 45 6.15 -18.82 -0.42
CA LEU A 45 4.84 -19.02 0.21
C LEU A 45 4.21 -17.70 0.69
N GLY A 46 5.00 -16.81 1.27
CA GLY A 46 4.55 -15.48 1.68
C GLY A 46 4.09 -14.65 0.49
N LEU A 47 4.86 -14.63 -0.60
CA LEU A 47 4.51 -13.92 -1.82
C LEU A 47 3.24 -14.49 -2.47
N ARG A 48 3.06 -15.81 -2.49
CA ARG A 48 1.83 -16.44 -2.99
C ARG A 48 0.61 -16.01 -2.17
N THR A 49 0.73 -15.94 -0.85
CA THR A 49 -0.36 -15.45 0.01
C THR A 49 -0.62 -13.97 -0.21
N TYR A 50 0.43 -13.16 -0.30
CA TYR A 50 0.35 -11.74 -0.61
C TYR A 50 -0.42 -11.48 -1.92
N ARG A 51 -0.08 -12.18 -3.02
CA ARG A 51 -0.81 -12.05 -4.30
C ARG A 51 -2.27 -12.50 -4.23
N LYS A 52 -2.61 -13.49 -3.38
CA LYS A 52 -4.01 -13.86 -3.15
C LYS A 52 -4.79 -12.75 -2.45
N ILE A 53 -4.18 -12.08 -1.47
CA ILE A 53 -4.76 -10.93 -0.76
C ILE A 53 -5.03 -9.80 -1.76
N GLU A 54 -4.04 -9.46 -2.59
CA GLU A 54 -4.21 -8.44 -3.63
C GLU A 54 -5.35 -8.77 -4.60
N ASN A 55 -5.49 -10.03 -5.01
CA ASN A 55 -6.55 -10.42 -5.93
C ASN A 55 -7.94 -10.28 -5.32
N ILE A 56 -8.13 -10.63 -4.05
CA ILE A 56 -9.40 -10.38 -3.34
C ILE A 56 -9.70 -8.87 -3.33
N ILE A 57 -8.70 -8.05 -2.97
CA ILE A 57 -8.87 -6.59 -2.94
C ILE A 57 -9.25 -6.08 -4.34
N ARG A 58 -8.52 -6.48 -5.38
CA ARG A 58 -8.77 -6.08 -6.77
C ARG A 58 -10.17 -6.45 -7.23
N GLU A 59 -10.63 -7.66 -6.93
CA GLU A 59 -11.98 -8.11 -7.29
C GLU A 59 -13.07 -7.23 -6.66
N GLU A 60 -12.98 -6.95 -5.35
CA GLU A 60 -13.99 -6.14 -4.66
C GLU A 60 -13.94 -4.65 -5.04
N ILE A 61 -12.74 -4.12 -5.31
CA ILE A 61 -12.59 -2.73 -5.74
C ILE A 61 -13.05 -2.53 -7.20
N ASN A 62 -12.78 -3.50 -8.09
CA ASN A 62 -13.31 -3.46 -9.45
C ASN A 62 -14.85 -3.58 -9.47
N ALA A 63 -15.43 -4.32 -8.51
CA ALA A 63 -16.88 -4.46 -8.39
C ALA A 63 -17.59 -3.15 -8.03
N ILE A 64 -16.87 -2.16 -7.48
CA ILE A 64 -17.35 -0.79 -7.25
C ILE A 64 -16.82 0.19 -8.30
N GLU A 65 -16.51 -0.30 -9.52
CA GLU A 65 -16.09 0.52 -10.65
C GLU A 65 -14.70 1.17 -10.48
N GLY A 66 -13.92 0.73 -9.51
CA GLY A 66 -12.52 1.13 -9.33
C GLY A 66 -11.66 0.72 -10.52
N GLN A 67 -10.85 1.64 -11.03
CA GLN A 67 -9.93 1.42 -12.14
C GLN A 67 -8.48 1.37 -11.63
N GLU A 68 -7.81 0.24 -11.87
CA GLU A 68 -6.45 0.05 -11.41
C GLU A 68 -5.44 0.80 -12.29
N ILE A 69 -4.62 1.64 -11.67
CA ILE A 69 -3.49 2.34 -12.26
C ILE A 69 -2.21 2.04 -11.46
N MET A 70 -1.05 2.49 -11.95
CA MET A 70 0.22 2.35 -11.25
C MET A 70 0.95 3.69 -11.26
N MET A 71 1.15 4.26 -10.08
CA MET A 71 1.88 5.51 -9.88
C MET A 71 3.31 5.23 -9.38
N PRO A 72 4.27 6.12 -9.67
CA PRO A 72 5.66 5.91 -9.24
C PRO A 72 5.78 5.99 -7.71
N VAL A 73 6.74 5.24 -7.16
CA VAL A 73 7.15 5.38 -5.75
C VAL A 73 7.96 6.67 -5.58
N LEU A 74 8.86 6.95 -6.51
CA LEU A 74 9.67 8.16 -6.49
C LEU A 74 8.81 9.35 -6.97
N GLN A 75 8.67 10.35 -6.12
CA GLN A 75 7.80 11.49 -6.35
C GLN A 75 8.59 12.79 -6.26
N ALA A 76 8.26 13.72 -7.15
CA ALA A 76 8.92 15.01 -7.26
C ALA A 76 8.40 15.96 -6.16
N LYS A 77 9.31 16.71 -5.52
CA LYS A 77 8.98 17.67 -4.46
C LYS A 77 7.93 18.69 -4.89
N GLU A 78 7.97 19.11 -6.15
CA GLU A 78 7.10 20.16 -6.72
C GLU A 78 5.61 19.80 -6.65
N LEU A 79 5.25 18.51 -6.65
CA LEU A 79 3.87 18.07 -6.48
C LEU A 79 3.39 18.24 -5.03
N TRP A 80 4.27 17.96 -4.07
CA TRP A 80 3.99 18.07 -2.64
C TRP A 80 4.03 19.51 -2.12
N GLU A 81 4.83 20.38 -2.75
CA GLU A 81 4.84 21.81 -2.40
C GLU A 81 3.53 22.50 -2.79
N GLN A 82 2.86 22.05 -3.86
CA GLN A 82 1.56 22.61 -4.26
C GLN A 82 0.48 22.44 -3.20
N THR A 83 0.55 21.39 -2.38
CA THR A 83 -0.37 21.12 -1.27
C THR A 83 0.18 21.57 0.08
N GLY A 84 1.43 22.06 0.14
CA GLY A 84 2.13 22.40 1.38
C GLY A 84 2.58 21.18 2.20
N ARG A 85 2.30 19.95 1.74
CA ARG A 85 2.56 18.73 2.50
C ARG A 85 4.01 18.29 2.48
N TRP A 86 4.87 18.88 1.64
CA TRP A 86 6.29 18.49 1.58
C TRP A 86 6.99 18.61 2.95
N GLN A 87 6.87 19.77 3.60
CA GLN A 87 7.47 20.02 4.91
C GLN A 87 6.75 19.24 6.02
N GLU A 88 5.41 19.13 5.95
CA GLU A 88 4.62 18.36 6.93
C GLU A 88 4.99 16.88 6.94
N MET A 89 5.43 16.34 5.81
CA MET A 89 5.79 14.94 5.63
C MET A 89 7.24 14.61 5.99
N GLU A 90 8.11 15.60 6.20
CA GLU A 90 9.51 15.41 6.59
C GLU A 90 9.70 14.40 7.75
N PRO A 91 8.84 14.35 8.79
CA PRO A 91 9.01 13.39 9.89
C PRO A 91 8.82 11.92 9.52
N ILE A 92 8.20 11.61 8.37
CA ILE A 92 7.84 10.24 7.97
C ILE A 92 8.14 9.91 6.49
N MET A 93 8.47 10.88 5.65
CA MET A 93 8.79 10.67 4.24
C MET A 93 10.30 10.62 4.07
N TYR A 94 10.78 9.61 3.33
CA TYR A 94 12.16 9.64 2.87
C TYR A 94 12.30 10.73 1.82
N GLN A 95 13.05 11.79 2.12
CA GLN A 95 13.34 12.90 1.23
C GLN A 95 14.85 12.96 0.96
N PHE A 96 15.25 13.15 -0.29
CA PHE A 96 16.65 13.23 -0.68
C PHE A 96 16.82 14.02 -1.97
N LYS A 97 18.08 14.40 -2.26
CA LYS A 97 18.46 14.93 -3.57
C LYS A 97 19.00 13.80 -4.43
N ASP A 98 18.53 13.72 -5.65
CA ASP A 98 19.08 12.79 -6.63
C ASP A 98 20.43 13.30 -7.18
N HIS A 99 21.06 12.53 -8.06
CA HIS A 99 22.34 12.90 -8.67
C HIS A 99 22.27 14.12 -9.60
N HIS A 100 21.07 14.55 -9.99
CA HIS A 100 20.82 15.75 -10.79
C HIS A 100 20.54 16.98 -9.92
N GLY A 101 20.48 16.81 -8.59
CA GLY A 101 20.19 17.86 -7.62
C GLY A 101 18.70 18.11 -7.42
N SER A 102 17.82 17.33 -8.05
CA SER A 102 16.37 17.41 -7.87
C SER A 102 15.99 16.83 -6.50
N GLU A 103 15.10 17.52 -5.80
CA GLU A 103 14.56 17.04 -4.53
C GLU A 103 13.39 16.10 -4.80
N VAL A 104 13.50 14.89 -4.26
CA VAL A 104 12.58 13.79 -4.49
C VAL A 104 12.31 13.07 -3.19
N GLY A 105 11.17 12.39 -3.12
CA GLY A 105 10.84 11.55 -1.98
C GLY A 105 10.23 10.21 -2.38
N LEU A 106 10.30 9.25 -1.47
CA LEU A 106 9.57 7.99 -1.61
C LEU A 106 8.15 8.18 -1.08
N GLY A 107 7.16 7.91 -1.92
CA GLY A 107 5.75 8.12 -1.63
C GLY A 107 5.28 7.40 -0.36
N THR A 108 4.83 8.18 0.62
CA THR A 108 4.13 7.71 1.83
C THR A 108 2.64 7.43 1.55
N THR A 109 2.12 8.09 0.50
CA THR A 109 0.79 8.05 -0.11
C THR A 109 0.87 8.77 -1.48
N HIS A 110 -0.25 8.93 -2.18
CA HIS A 110 -0.30 9.37 -3.58
C HIS A 110 -1.41 10.40 -3.89
N GLU A 111 -1.97 11.13 -2.91
CA GLU A 111 -3.04 12.13 -3.21
C GLU A 111 -2.59 13.19 -4.24
N GLU A 112 -1.39 13.75 -4.07
CA GLU A 112 -0.82 14.76 -4.99
C GLU A 112 -0.67 14.23 -6.41
N VAL A 113 -0.17 12.99 -6.53
CA VAL A 113 0.15 12.36 -7.81
C VAL A 113 -1.14 12.06 -8.58
N VAL A 114 -2.14 11.49 -7.92
CA VAL A 114 -3.41 11.16 -8.59
C VAL A 114 -4.18 12.41 -8.98
N VAL A 115 -4.16 13.47 -8.15
CA VAL A 115 -4.80 14.75 -8.47
C VAL A 115 -4.13 15.39 -9.68
N ASP A 116 -2.80 15.38 -9.76
CA ASP A 116 -2.06 15.88 -10.93
C ASP A 116 -2.40 15.11 -12.22
N ILE A 117 -2.52 13.77 -12.13
CA ILE A 117 -2.96 12.93 -13.26
C ILE A 117 -4.36 13.33 -13.69
N VAL A 118 -5.31 13.37 -12.77
CA VAL A 118 -6.72 13.65 -13.07
C VAL A 118 -6.90 15.03 -13.67
N LYS A 119 -6.25 16.05 -13.09
CA LYS A 119 -6.29 17.44 -13.60
C LYS A 119 -5.79 17.57 -15.03
N LYS A 120 -4.83 16.74 -15.45
CA LYS A 120 -4.28 16.76 -16.82
C LYS A 120 -5.17 16.07 -17.85
N HIS A 121 -6.04 15.17 -17.43
CA HIS A 121 -6.84 14.33 -18.34
C HIS A 121 -8.33 14.69 -18.36
N LEU A 122 -8.88 15.17 -17.24
CA LEU A 122 -10.30 15.54 -17.17
C LEU A 122 -10.47 16.97 -17.63
N THR A 123 -11.39 17.16 -18.58
CA THR A 123 -11.64 18.47 -19.19
C THR A 123 -13.08 18.93 -18.97
N SER A 124 -13.97 18.02 -18.55
CA SER A 124 -15.37 18.32 -18.28
C SER A 124 -15.88 17.61 -17.03
N TYR A 125 -16.88 18.21 -16.36
CA TYR A 125 -17.64 17.55 -15.30
C TYR A 125 -18.33 16.26 -15.79
N LYS A 126 -18.54 16.12 -17.10
CA LYS A 126 -19.12 14.91 -17.72
C LYS A 126 -18.19 13.70 -17.66
N ASP A 127 -16.90 13.93 -17.40
CA ASP A 127 -15.92 12.87 -17.22
C ASP A 127 -15.98 12.28 -15.80
N LEU A 128 -16.78 12.88 -14.88
CA LEU A 128 -16.97 12.46 -13.50
C LEU A 128 -18.31 11.69 -13.32
N PRO A 129 -18.39 10.77 -12.35
CA PRO A 129 -17.34 10.42 -11.38
C PRO A 129 -16.28 9.45 -11.92
N ILE A 130 -15.09 9.48 -11.32
CA ILE A 130 -14.02 8.50 -11.58
C ILE A 130 -13.42 7.98 -10.29
N TYR A 131 -12.99 6.73 -10.33
CA TYR A 131 -12.45 6.01 -9.18
C TYR A 131 -11.15 5.33 -9.60
N LEU A 132 -10.02 5.84 -9.12
CA LEU A 132 -8.69 5.34 -9.48
C LEU A 132 -8.06 4.71 -8.25
N TYR A 133 -7.43 3.55 -8.40
CA TYR A 133 -6.70 2.93 -7.31
C TYR A 133 -5.43 2.25 -7.79
N GLN A 134 -4.54 1.93 -6.87
CA GLN A 134 -3.37 1.12 -7.15
C GLN A 134 -3.11 0.14 -6.01
N ILE A 135 -2.36 -0.93 -6.30
CA ILE A 135 -1.76 -1.79 -5.28
C ILE A 135 -0.24 -1.69 -5.42
N GLN A 136 0.40 -0.96 -4.51
CA GLN A 136 1.79 -0.51 -4.70
C GLN A 136 2.54 -0.34 -3.37
N THR A 137 3.87 -0.49 -3.42
CA THR A 137 4.75 -0.35 -2.26
C THR A 137 4.88 1.09 -1.80
N LYS A 138 4.66 1.33 -0.51
CA LYS A 138 4.82 2.62 0.16
C LYS A 138 6.02 2.58 1.10
N PHE A 139 6.57 3.77 1.33
CA PHE A 139 7.65 3.96 2.28
C PHE A 139 7.24 4.96 3.35
N ARG A 140 7.50 4.65 4.62
CA ARG A 140 7.35 5.58 5.75
C ARG A 140 8.53 5.39 6.68
N ASP A 141 9.27 6.45 6.99
CA ASP A 141 10.41 6.42 7.93
C ASP A 141 9.92 6.35 9.37
N GLU A 142 9.33 5.19 9.68
CA GLU A 142 8.74 4.90 10.97
C GLU A 142 9.84 4.85 12.05
N LYS A 143 9.83 5.86 12.94
CA LYS A 143 10.77 5.99 14.08
C LYS A 143 10.92 4.70 14.88
N ARG A 144 9.85 3.90 14.97
CA ARG A 144 9.87 2.59 15.62
C ARG A 144 9.07 1.55 14.85
N ALA A 145 9.71 0.93 13.87
CA ALA A 145 9.20 -0.31 13.27
C ALA A 145 9.09 -1.41 14.34
N LYS A 146 7.94 -2.08 14.40
CA LYS A 146 7.66 -3.12 15.41
C LYS A 146 6.65 -4.14 14.91
N SER A 147 6.61 -5.29 15.56
CA SER A 147 5.56 -6.29 15.35
C SER A 147 5.47 -6.89 13.94
N GLY A 148 6.62 -7.18 13.31
CA GLY A 148 6.64 -7.86 12.02
C GLY A 148 6.12 -6.97 10.88
N LEU A 149 5.22 -7.52 10.07
CA LEU A 149 4.57 -6.83 8.95
C LEU A 149 3.52 -5.80 9.39
N LEU A 150 3.10 -5.79 10.67
CA LEU A 150 2.05 -4.89 11.14
C LEU A 150 2.49 -3.42 11.23
N ARG A 151 3.79 -3.16 11.41
CA ARG A 151 4.35 -1.79 11.42
C ARG A 151 5.77 -1.80 10.87
N GLY A 152 5.86 -1.72 9.53
CA GLY A 152 7.09 -1.64 8.76
C GLY A 152 7.44 -0.23 8.29
N ARG A 153 8.55 -0.11 7.56
CA ARG A 153 9.00 1.09 6.85
C ARG A 153 8.78 1.01 5.34
N GLU A 154 8.77 -0.22 4.81
CA GLU A 154 8.39 -0.54 3.45
C GLU A 154 7.24 -1.55 3.51
N PHE A 155 6.11 -1.24 2.88
CA PHE A 155 4.91 -2.08 2.95
C PHE A 155 4.02 -1.90 1.72
N GLY A 156 3.27 -2.94 1.37
CA GLY A 156 2.27 -2.87 0.32
C GLY A 156 0.99 -2.20 0.78
N MET A 157 0.39 -1.39 -0.08
CA MET A 157 -0.89 -0.72 0.19
C MET A 157 -1.76 -0.75 -1.05
N LYS A 158 -3.08 -0.90 -0.83
CA LYS A 158 -4.07 -0.50 -1.81
C LYS A 158 -4.66 0.84 -1.40
N ASP A 159 -4.44 1.86 -2.22
CA ASP A 159 -4.95 3.22 -2.09
C ASP A 159 -5.93 3.51 -3.23
N LEU A 160 -7.12 4.02 -2.91
CA LEU A 160 -8.19 4.37 -3.85
C LEU A 160 -8.55 5.84 -3.66
N TYR A 161 -8.75 6.53 -4.78
CA TYR A 161 -9.06 7.94 -4.87
C TYR A 161 -10.29 8.12 -5.75
N SER A 162 -11.30 8.83 -5.24
CA SER A 162 -12.56 9.07 -5.93
C SER A 162 -12.76 10.56 -6.18
N PHE A 163 -13.27 10.89 -7.37
CA PHE A 163 -13.48 12.26 -7.81
C PHE A 163 -14.94 12.42 -8.22
N HIS A 164 -15.58 13.47 -7.73
CA HIS A 164 -17.03 13.64 -7.73
C HIS A 164 -17.42 15.06 -8.10
N THR A 165 -18.65 15.23 -8.61
CA THR A 165 -19.21 16.55 -8.91
C THR A 165 -19.94 17.19 -7.73
N SER A 166 -20.32 16.41 -6.71
CA SER A 166 -20.99 16.91 -5.50
C SER A 166 -20.67 16.05 -4.28
N GLU A 167 -20.97 16.57 -3.09
CA GLU A 167 -20.79 15.87 -1.82
C GLU A 167 -21.74 14.66 -1.71
N GLU A 168 -22.96 14.76 -2.26
CA GLU A 168 -23.91 13.65 -2.22
C GLU A 168 -23.44 12.44 -3.05
N ASP A 169 -22.78 12.68 -4.19
CA ASP A 169 -22.18 11.62 -5.00
C ASP A 169 -20.95 11.01 -4.30
N LEU A 170 -20.14 11.85 -3.63
CA LEU A 170 -19.05 11.40 -2.77
C LEU A 170 -19.55 10.50 -1.65
N ASP A 171 -20.57 10.92 -0.91
CA ASP A 171 -21.11 10.17 0.24
C ASP A 171 -21.69 8.81 -0.19
N GLN A 172 -22.40 8.78 -1.32
CA GLN A 172 -22.91 7.54 -1.90
C GLN A 172 -21.79 6.57 -2.26
N TYR A 173 -20.73 7.07 -2.89
CA TYR A 173 -19.58 6.24 -3.24
C TYR A 173 -18.76 5.82 -2.02
N TYR A 174 -18.62 6.70 -1.03
CA TYR A 174 -17.97 6.39 0.24
C TYR A 174 -18.62 5.18 0.91
N GLN A 175 -19.97 5.13 0.93
CA GLN A 175 -20.69 3.97 1.46
C GLN A 175 -20.42 2.70 0.64
N LYS A 176 -20.38 2.78 -0.70
CA LYS A 176 -19.99 1.64 -1.56
C LYS A 176 -18.58 1.13 -1.24
N ALA A 177 -17.63 2.05 -1.07
CA ALA A 177 -16.25 1.72 -0.72
C ALA A 177 -16.15 1.08 0.67
N HIS A 178 -16.89 1.62 1.65
CA HIS A 178 -17.00 1.06 2.98
C HIS A 178 -17.51 -0.40 2.94
N ASP A 179 -18.61 -0.65 2.24
CA ASP A 179 -19.19 -1.99 2.13
C ASP A 179 -18.26 -2.96 1.38
N ALA A 180 -17.53 -2.49 0.37
CA ALA A 180 -16.50 -3.27 -0.30
C ALA A 180 -15.36 -3.66 0.66
N TYR A 181 -14.92 -2.75 1.54
CA TYR A 181 -13.89 -3.07 2.54
C TYR A 181 -14.36 -4.14 3.51
N ILE A 182 -15.61 -4.05 4.01
CA ILE A 182 -16.19 -5.10 4.85
C ILE A 182 -16.15 -6.45 4.13
N LYS A 183 -16.56 -6.51 2.85
CA LYS A 183 -16.51 -7.74 2.04
C LYS A 183 -15.08 -8.27 1.86
N ILE A 184 -14.11 -7.40 1.59
CA ILE A 184 -12.68 -7.77 1.47
C ILE A 184 -12.23 -8.51 2.73
N PHE A 185 -12.49 -7.95 3.91
CA PHE A 185 -12.09 -8.57 5.18
C PHE A 185 -12.85 -9.88 5.46
N GLN A 186 -14.16 -9.90 5.21
CA GLN A 186 -14.98 -11.11 5.34
C GLN A 186 -14.48 -12.26 4.45
N ARG A 187 -14.12 -11.98 3.19
CA ARG A 187 -13.54 -12.96 2.26
C ARG A 187 -12.18 -13.49 2.71
N MET A 188 -11.46 -12.73 3.54
CA MET A 188 -10.22 -13.16 4.18
C MET A 188 -10.45 -13.87 5.52
N GLY A 189 -11.71 -14.03 5.95
CA GLY A 189 -12.07 -14.64 7.23
C GLY A 189 -11.75 -13.75 8.43
N LEU A 190 -11.72 -12.43 8.24
CA LEU A 190 -11.44 -11.44 9.27
C LEU A 190 -12.71 -10.65 9.63
N GLU A 191 -12.86 -10.34 10.90
CA GLU A 191 -13.88 -9.42 11.39
C GLU A 191 -13.33 -7.99 11.36
N ALA A 192 -13.96 -7.14 10.57
CA ALA A 192 -13.69 -5.71 10.49
C ALA A 192 -14.99 -4.96 10.81
N PHE A 193 -14.88 -3.90 11.59
CA PHE A 193 -15.97 -3.06 12.07
C PHE A 193 -15.97 -1.70 11.37
#